data_AF-A0A8J3YX78-F1
#
_entry.id   AF-A0A8J3YX78-F1
#
_cell.length_a   1.000
_cell.length_b   1.000
_cell.length_c   1.000
_cell.angle_alpha   90.00
_cell.angle_beta   90.00
_cell.angle_gamma   90.00
#
_symmetry.space_group_name_H-M   'P 1'
#
loop_
_entity.id
_entity.type
_entity.pdbx_description
1 polymer ?
#
loop_
_entity_poly.entity_id
_entity_poly.type
_entity_poly.pdbx_seq_one_letter_code
_entity_poly.pdbx_strand_id
1 'polypeptide(L)'
;MTGTHPRRPAPDRARKRAIRALAAELGVAYSVAARLLTSRSGGTVARRRQRFPTGGGEHRAWMFATREQRSFHSRVLDTRTAADLPIGRAAHLVRRFPPLAVASGRLYDGNGREAALAMLYAVVAHESTVPLPTADELAWVAELGEETAVDVTCAALDRAARALLDDDERWRLWPRVEAALAALGEAADRRGRDAALTLGRELRSTSLRSALVGVRHILDAVLVEPFDGSPPGARIRLDGRDGTVLGARWARTGPPVGYEVRLDGGNAVRIVSRDDLDLTPV
;
A
#
# COMPACT_ATOMS: atom_id res chain seq x y z
N MET A 1 29.42 5.27 -57.36
CA MET A 1 29.80 4.14 -56.50
C MET A 1 29.32 4.43 -55.09
N THR A 2 28.23 3.80 -54.68
CA THR A 2 27.53 3.99 -53.40
C THR A 2 28.21 3.20 -52.29
N GLY A 3 28.75 3.89 -51.29
CA GLY A 3 29.34 3.28 -50.09
C GLY A 3 28.27 2.75 -49.14
N THR A 4 28.28 1.44 -48.92
CA THR A 4 27.47 0.74 -47.91
C THR A 4 28.19 0.75 -46.57
N HIS A 5 27.77 1.63 -45.65
CA HIS A 5 28.14 1.51 -44.24
C HIS A 5 27.23 0.48 -43.54
N PRO A 6 27.78 -0.55 -42.88
CA PRO A 6 26.98 -1.51 -42.13
C PRO A 6 26.45 -0.86 -40.83
N ARG A 7 25.14 -0.70 -40.74
CA ARG A 7 24.43 -0.26 -39.53
C ARG A 7 24.52 -1.33 -38.43
N ARG A 8 25.11 -0.98 -37.28
CA ARG A 8 25.01 -1.78 -36.04
C ARG A 8 23.53 -1.94 -35.63
N PRO A 9 23.04 -3.16 -35.30
CA PRO A 9 21.69 -3.36 -34.82
C PRO A 9 21.56 -2.82 -33.38
N ALA A 10 20.64 -1.89 -33.17
CA ALA A 10 20.39 -1.30 -31.86
C ALA A 10 19.75 -2.34 -30.91
N PRO A 11 20.35 -2.65 -29.74
CA PRO A 11 19.87 -3.64 -28.77
C PRO A 11 18.43 -3.38 -28.28
N ASP A 12 17.93 -2.16 -28.45
CA ASP A 12 16.60 -1.73 -28.04
C ASP A 12 15.44 -2.32 -28.90
N ARG A 13 15.68 -2.61 -30.19
CA ARG A 13 14.61 -3.18 -31.07
C ARG A 13 14.36 -4.66 -30.79
N ALA A 14 15.42 -5.43 -30.57
CA ALA A 14 15.32 -6.84 -30.21
C ALA A 14 14.64 -7.01 -28.85
N ARG A 15 15.01 -6.17 -27.87
CA ARG A 15 14.37 -6.12 -26.55
C ARG A 15 12.88 -5.80 -26.66
N LYS A 16 12.50 -4.75 -27.39
CA LYS A 16 11.07 -4.39 -27.61
C LYS A 16 10.27 -5.52 -28.25
N ARG A 17 10.84 -6.24 -29.22
CA ARG A 17 10.18 -7.43 -29.83
C ARG A 17 10.03 -8.58 -28.83
N ALA A 18 11.05 -8.87 -28.03
CA ALA A 18 11.00 -9.90 -27.01
C ALA A 18 9.93 -9.59 -25.94
N ILE A 19 9.82 -8.32 -25.53
CA ILE A 19 8.78 -7.87 -24.59
C ILE A 19 7.39 -8.04 -25.20
N ARG A 20 7.18 -7.66 -26.47
CA ARG A 20 5.87 -7.85 -27.14
C ARG A 20 5.51 -9.32 -27.30
N ALA A 21 6.47 -10.17 -27.67
CA ALA A 21 6.25 -11.60 -27.79
C ALA A 21 5.86 -12.22 -26.44
N LEU A 22 6.59 -11.89 -25.38
CA LEU A 22 6.30 -12.37 -24.03
C LEU A 22 4.96 -11.84 -23.49
N ALA A 23 4.62 -10.58 -23.79
CA ALA A 23 3.31 -10.01 -23.45
C ALA A 23 2.16 -10.76 -24.14
N ALA A 24 2.32 -11.08 -25.43
CA ALA A 24 1.32 -11.82 -26.19
C ALA A 24 1.20 -13.29 -25.74
N GLU A 25 2.33 -13.95 -25.46
CA GLU A 25 2.38 -15.34 -24.99
C GLU A 25 1.71 -15.51 -23.62
N LEU A 26 1.96 -14.59 -22.69
CA LEU A 26 1.43 -14.66 -21.32
C LEU A 26 0.09 -13.95 -21.15
N GLY A 27 -0.41 -13.26 -22.17
CA GLY A 27 -1.62 -12.43 -22.06
C GLY A 27 -1.50 -11.28 -21.05
N VAL A 28 -0.29 -10.74 -20.85
CA VAL A 28 -0.01 -9.68 -19.87
C VAL A 28 0.33 -8.35 -20.53
N ALA A 29 0.19 -7.25 -19.80
CA ALA A 29 0.56 -5.93 -20.29
C ALA A 29 2.06 -5.83 -20.63
N TYR A 30 2.39 -5.01 -21.62
CA TYR A 30 3.76 -4.79 -22.10
C TYR A 30 4.75 -4.44 -20.97
N SER A 31 4.32 -3.60 -20.01
CA SER A 31 5.14 -3.20 -18.85
C SER A 31 5.41 -4.36 -17.87
N VAL A 32 4.50 -5.31 -17.76
CA VAL A 32 4.65 -6.53 -16.96
C VAL A 32 5.64 -7.47 -17.65
N ALA A 33 5.44 -7.74 -18.94
CA ALA A 33 6.38 -8.52 -19.74
C ALA A 33 7.79 -7.91 -19.72
N ALA A 34 7.91 -6.57 -19.77
CA ALA A 34 9.20 -5.88 -19.68
C ALA A 34 9.93 -6.14 -18.37
N ARG A 35 9.19 -6.19 -17.25
CA ARG A 35 9.73 -6.48 -15.92
C ARG A 35 10.15 -7.94 -15.80
N LEU A 36 9.32 -8.87 -16.27
CA LEU A 36 9.61 -10.31 -16.28
C LEU A 36 10.81 -10.69 -17.15
N LEU A 37 10.97 -10.02 -18.29
CA LEU A 37 12.10 -10.24 -19.18
C LEU A 37 13.40 -9.70 -18.57
N THR A 38 13.30 -8.60 -17.80
CA THR A 38 14.44 -8.03 -17.06
C THR A 38 14.83 -8.90 -15.87
N SER A 39 13.90 -9.60 -15.21
CA SER A 39 14.21 -10.52 -14.11
C SER A 39 14.79 -11.87 -14.56
N ARG A 40 14.45 -12.35 -15.77
CA ARG A 40 15.01 -13.60 -16.35
C ARG A 40 16.46 -13.49 -16.83
N SER A 41 16.93 -12.30 -17.20
CA SER A 41 18.27 -12.10 -17.79
C SER A 41 19.39 -11.80 -16.76
N GLY A 42 19.28 -12.30 -15.53
CA GLY A 42 20.10 -11.89 -14.38
C GLY A 42 21.62 -11.89 -14.60
N GLY A 43 22.23 -10.70 -14.51
CA GLY A 43 23.68 -10.48 -14.46
C GLY A 43 24.05 -9.01 -14.13
N THR A 44 24.30 -8.75 -12.85
CA THR A 44 25.19 -7.71 -12.26
C THR A 44 25.01 -6.19 -12.42
N VAL A 45 23.97 -5.62 -13.03
CA VAL A 45 23.68 -4.16 -12.88
C VAL A 45 22.19 -3.87 -12.83
N ALA A 46 21.57 -4.19 -11.70
CA ALA A 46 20.41 -3.49 -11.11
C ALA A 46 19.92 -4.33 -9.93
N ARG A 47 20.55 -4.13 -8.77
CA ARG A 47 19.94 -4.49 -7.48
C ARG A 47 18.76 -3.54 -7.28
N ARG A 48 17.69 -3.74 -8.06
CA ARG A 48 16.49 -2.91 -8.03
C ARG A 48 15.86 -3.16 -6.67
N ARG A 49 15.98 -2.15 -5.81
CA ARG A 49 15.43 -2.04 -4.44
C ARG A 49 14.26 -3.01 -4.23
N GLN A 50 14.47 -4.05 -3.44
CA GLN A 50 13.37 -4.88 -2.94
C GLN A 50 12.48 -3.95 -2.11
N ARG A 51 11.37 -3.50 -2.70
CA ARG A 51 10.45 -2.50 -2.13
C ARG A 51 9.61 -3.01 -0.96
N PHE A 52 9.67 -4.31 -0.66
CA PHE A 52 8.98 -4.92 0.47
C PHE A 52 9.93 -5.84 1.24
N PRO A 53 9.81 -5.89 2.58
CA PRO A 53 10.70 -6.71 3.39
C PRO A 53 10.36 -8.19 3.17
N THR A 54 11.32 -8.95 2.67
CA THR A 54 11.38 -10.40 2.85
C THR A 54 11.83 -10.67 4.28
N GLY A 55 10.98 -10.35 5.27
CA GLY A 55 11.04 -11.05 6.55
C GLY A 55 10.88 -12.54 6.28
N GLY A 56 11.49 -13.41 7.08
CA GLY A 56 11.63 -14.86 6.86
C GLY A 56 10.36 -15.71 6.65
N GLY A 57 9.20 -15.10 6.36
CA GLY A 57 8.03 -15.80 5.84
C GLY A 57 8.10 -15.94 4.31
N GLU A 58 8.61 -17.08 3.84
CA GLU A 58 8.49 -17.54 2.45
C GLU A 58 7.06 -17.37 1.91
N HIS A 59 6.07 -17.54 2.79
CA HIS A 59 4.65 -17.31 2.52
C HIS A 59 4.33 -15.91 1.99
N ARG A 60 4.99 -14.85 2.50
CA ARG A 60 4.74 -13.47 2.07
C ARG A 60 5.38 -13.18 0.71
N ALA A 61 6.60 -13.64 0.49
CA ALA A 61 7.26 -13.55 -0.81
C ALA A 61 6.44 -14.30 -1.88
N TRP A 62 5.92 -15.48 -1.53
CA TRP A 62 5.02 -16.25 -2.38
C TRP A 62 3.70 -15.52 -2.66
N MET A 63 3.08 -14.87 -1.67
CA MET A 63 1.87 -14.07 -1.90
C MET A 63 2.11 -12.95 -2.90
N PHE A 64 3.22 -12.21 -2.79
CA PHE A 64 3.56 -11.15 -3.74
C PHE A 64 3.86 -11.70 -5.14
N ALA A 65 4.65 -12.77 -5.25
CA ALA A 65 4.92 -13.42 -6.52
C ALA A 65 3.64 -13.92 -7.21
N THR A 66 2.72 -14.51 -6.42
CA THR A 66 1.41 -14.95 -6.89
C THR A 66 0.53 -13.76 -7.32
N ARG A 67 0.63 -12.60 -6.64
CA ARG A 67 -0.07 -11.37 -7.06
C ARG A 67 0.38 -10.88 -8.43
N GLU A 68 1.68 -10.92 -8.69
CA GLU A 68 2.26 -10.48 -9.96
C GLU A 68 1.89 -11.40 -11.15
N GLN A 69 1.52 -12.65 -10.86
CA GLN A 69 1.14 -13.66 -11.87
C GLN A 69 -0.38 -13.75 -12.12
N ARG A 70 -1.17 -12.84 -11.55
CA ARG A 70 -2.64 -12.87 -11.70
C ARG A 70 -3.08 -12.57 -13.12
N SER A 71 -4.14 -13.26 -13.55
CA SER A 71 -4.85 -12.91 -14.78
C SER A 71 -5.33 -11.46 -14.75
N PHE A 72 -5.49 -10.84 -15.92
CA PHE A 72 -6.05 -9.49 -16.02
C PHE A 72 -7.43 -9.39 -15.34
N HIS A 73 -8.31 -10.37 -15.55
CA HIS A 73 -9.63 -10.39 -14.93
C HIS A 73 -9.55 -10.39 -13.40
N SER A 74 -8.66 -11.20 -12.82
CA SER A 74 -8.45 -11.21 -11.37
C SER A 74 -7.93 -9.87 -10.86
N ARG A 75 -7.05 -9.19 -11.61
CA ARG A 75 -6.56 -7.86 -11.26
C ARG A 75 -7.68 -6.82 -11.29
N VAL A 76 -8.54 -6.84 -12.32
CA VAL A 76 -9.70 -5.94 -12.43
C VAL A 76 -10.69 -6.15 -11.28
N LEU A 77 -10.97 -7.39 -10.89
CA LEU A 77 -11.81 -7.66 -9.72
C LEU A 77 -11.18 -7.08 -8.44
N ASP A 78 -9.88 -7.28 -8.26
CA ASP A 78 -9.18 -6.77 -7.09
C ASP A 78 -9.12 -5.24 -7.03
N THR A 79 -8.97 -4.56 -8.17
CA THR A 79 -9.00 -3.09 -8.25
C THR A 79 -10.41 -2.53 -8.12
N ARG A 80 -11.45 -3.24 -8.58
CA ARG A 80 -12.85 -2.91 -8.27
C ARG A 80 -13.13 -2.98 -6.77
N THR A 81 -12.66 -4.04 -6.10
CA THR A 81 -12.72 -4.10 -4.63
C THR A 81 -11.91 -2.96 -4.02
N ALA A 82 -10.71 -2.66 -4.51
CA ALA A 82 -9.90 -1.56 -3.99
C ALA A 82 -10.57 -0.18 -4.14
N ALA A 83 -11.37 -0.01 -5.19
CA ALA A 83 -12.09 1.23 -5.49
C ALA A 83 -13.44 1.38 -4.75
N ASP A 84 -13.95 0.30 -4.16
CA ASP A 84 -15.24 0.30 -3.46
C ASP A 84 -15.10 0.83 -2.03
N LEU A 85 -15.60 2.04 -1.77
CA LEU A 85 -15.47 2.71 -0.47
C LEU A 85 -16.75 2.57 0.38
N PRO A 86 -16.63 2.49 1.72
CA PRO A 86 -15.38 2.43 2.49
C PRO A 86 -14.86 1.00 2.70
N ILE A 87 -15.71 -0.02 2.59
CA ILE A 87 -15.40 -1.40 3.01
C ILE A 87 -14.46 -2.09 2.03
N GLY A 88 -14.70 -2.01 0.72
CA GLY A 88 -13.88 -2.69 -0.28
C GLY A 88 -12.41 -2.26 -0.26
N ARG A 89 -12.13 -0.95 -0.22
CA ARG A 89 -10.76 -0.42 -0.08
C ARG A 89 -10.07 -0.95 1.17
N ALA A 90 -10.78 -0.95 2.29
CA ALA A 90 -10.25 -1.45 3.55
C ALA A 90 -9.94 -2.95 3.47
N ALA A 91 -10.86 -3.76 2.95
CA ALA A 91 -10.69 -5.20 2.75
C ALA A 91 -9.51 -5.50 1.81
N HIS A 92 -9.42 -4.74 0.71
CA HIS A 92 -8.33 -4.84 -0.24
C HIS A 92 -6.97 -4.59 0.44
N LEU A 93 -6.83 -3.51 1.19
CA LEU A 93 -5.58 -3.17 1.87
C LEU A 93 -5.23 -4.15 2.99
N VAL A 94 -6.18 -4.61 3.79
CA VAL A 94 -5.92 -5.63 4.84
C VAL A 94 -5.45 -6.94 4.22
N ARG A 95 -6.05 -7.36 3.11
CA ARG A 95 -5.60 -8.52 2.34
C ARG A 95 -4.23 -8.28 1.69
N ARG A 96 -3.92 -7.04 1.28
CA ARG A 96 -2.61 -6.66 0.73
C ARG A 96 -1.50 -6.79 1.76
N PHE A 97 -1.79 -6.40 3.00
CA PHE A 97 -0.86 -6.35 4.12
C PHE A 97 -1.28 -7.32 5.25
N PRO A 98 -1.02 -8.63 5.07
CA PRO A 98 -1.30 -9.61 6.10
C PRO A 98 -0.36 -9.41 7.31
N PRO A 99 -0.74 -9.92 8.51
CA PRO A 99 0.10 -9.84 9.69
C PRO A 99 1.51 -10.37 9.43
N LEU A 100 2.50 -9.65 9.94
CA LEU A 100 3.91 -9.96 9.77
C LEU A 100 4.59 -10.06 11.13
N ALA A 101 5.16 -11.22 11.44
CA ALA A 101 6.09 -11.35 12.54
C ALA A 101 7.47 -10.81 12.13
N VAL A 102 8.03 -9.94 12.95
CA VAL A 102 9.40 -9.42 12.85
C VAL A 102 10.10 -9.59 14.20
N ALA A 103 11.43 -9.51 14.24
CA ALA A 103 12.19 -9.57 15.50
C ALA A 103 11.69 -8.53 16.53
N SER A 104 11.18 -7.40 16.02
CA SER A 104 10.63 -6.30 16.81
C SER A 104 9.17 -6.49 17.25
N GLY A 105 8.49 -7.59 16.95
CA GLY A 105 7.07 -7.83 17.30
C GLY A 105 6.18 -8.17 16.10
N ARG A 106 4.89 -7.85 16.17
CA ARG A 106 3.92 -8.09 15.08
C ARG A 106 3.57 -6.78 14.39
N LEU A 107 3.75 -6.72 13.07
CA LEU A 107 3.35 -5.62 12.21
C LEU A 107 2.11 -6.00 11.40
N TYR A 108 1.38 -4.99 10.95
CA TYR A 108 0.11 -5.19 10.23
C TYR A 108 -0.83 -6.14 10.97
N ASP A 109 -0.87 -6.11 12.31
CA ASP A 109 -1.61 -7.05 13.14
C ASP A 109 -2.77 -6.37 13.88
N GLY A 110 -3.69 -7.17 14.43
CA GLY A 110 -4.86 -6.70 15.17
C GLY A 110 -6.16 -7.24 14.57
N ASN A 111 -7.11 -7.60 15.43
CA ASN A 111 -8.43 -8.07 15.02
C ASN A 111 -9.32 -6.87 14.65
N GLY A 112 -10.07 -6.96 13.55
CA GLY A 112 -10.96 -5.88 13.12
C GLY A 112 -10.28 -4.74 12.35
N ARG A 113 -9.06 -4.93 11.82
CA ARG A 113 -8.36 -3.91 11.00
C ARG A 113 -9.18 -3.43 9.80
N GLU A 114 -9.92 -4.35 9.18
CA GLU A 114 -10.76 -4.01 8.02
C GLU A 114 -11.85 -3.03 8.43
N ALA A 115 -12.62 -3.38 9.47
CA ALA A 115 -13.66 -2.51 10.00
C ALA A 115 -13.10 -1.17 10.50
N ALA A 116 -11.98 -1.19 11.24
CA ALA A 116 -11.33 0.01 11.73
C ALA A 116 -10.90 0.93 10.57
N LEU A 117 -10.26 0.40 9.53
CA LEU A 117 -9.84 1.18 8.36
C LEU A 117 -11.05 1.71 7.58
N ALA A 118 -12.09 0.90 7.39
CA ALA A 118 -13.33 1.35 6.76
C ALA A 118 -14.02 2.48 7.55
N MET A 119 -14.00 2.43 8.88
CA MET A 119 -14.50 3.52 9.73
C MET A 119 -13.69 4.81 9.57
N LEU A 120 -12.36 4.72 9.42
CA LEU A 120 -11.54 5.91 9.13
C LEU A 120 -11.93 6.53 7.78
N TYR A 121 -12.14 5.71 6.75
CA TYR A 121 -12.62 6.21 5.46
C TYR A 121 -14.01 6.84 5.55
N ALA A 122 -14.92 6.28 6.36
CA ALA A 122 -16.22 6.88 6.62
C ALA A 122 -16.10 8.26 7.30
N VAL A 123 -15.22 8.39 8.31
CA VAL A 123 -14.94 9.68 8.97
C VAL A 123 -14.39 10.69 7.97
N VAL A 124 -13.40 10.31 7.16
CA VAL A 124 -12.87 11.20 6.13
C VAL A 124 -13.96 11.59 5.12
N ALA A 125 -14.78 10.64 4.66
CA ALA A 125 -15.88 10.94 3.74
C ALA A 125 -16.91 11.91 4.32
N HIS A 126 -17.17 11.81 5.63
CA HIS A 126 -18.11 12.67 6.34
C HIS A 126 -17.57 14.09 6.59
N GLU A 127 -16.29 14.21 6.96
CA GLU A 127 -15.71 15.45 7.47
C GLU A 127 -14.79 16.18 6.48
N SER A 128 -14.35 15.50 5.42
CA SER A 128 -13.32 16.04 4.54
C SER A 128 -13.80 17.25 3.76
N THR A 129 -13.01 18.32 3.85
CA THR A 129 -13.06 19.47 2.95
C THR A 129 -12.13 19.30 1.74
N VAL A 130 -11.30 18.26 1.74
CA VAL A 130 -10.42 17.89 0.63
C VAL A 130 -11.25 17.17 -0.44
N PRO A 131 -11.06 17.46 -1.74
CA PRO A 131 -11.72 16.73 -2.81
C PRO A 131 -11.39 15.23 -2.70
N LEU A 132 -12.44 14.43 -2.53
CA LEU A 132 -12.36 12.98 -2.52
C LEU A 132 -12.54 12.46 -3.95
N PRO A 133 -11.94 11.32 -4.29
CA PRO A 133 -12.12 10.73 -5.61
C PRO A 133 -13.60 10.40 -5.83
N THR A 134 -14.10 10.73 -7.02
CA THR A 134 -15.51 10.49 -7.35
C THR A 134 -15.75 9.01 -7.65
N ALA A 135 -17.02 8.56 -7.55
CA ALA A 135 -17.37 7.18 -7.89
C ALA A 135 -17.02 6.84 -9.35
N ASP A 136 -17.21 7.78 -10.28
CA ASP A 136 -16.89 7.59 -11.70
C ASP A 136 -15.38 7.50 -11.94
N GLU A 137 -14.60 8.34 -11.26
CA GLU A 137 -13.13 8.28 -11.31
C GLU A 137 -12.61 6.94 -10.79
N LEU A 138 -13.11 6.51 -9.62
CA LEU A 138 -12.74 5.24 -9.01
C LEU A 138 -13.14 4.04 -9.88
N ALA A 139 -14.35 4.07 -10.46
CA ALA A 139 -14.80 3.04 -11.38
C ALA A 139 -13.91 2.97 -12.63
N TRP A 140 -13.56 4.11 -13.23
CA TRP A 140 -12.69 4.16 -14.39
C TRP A 140 -11.28 3.62 -14.09
N VAL A 141 -10.65 4.06 -13.00
CA VAL A 141 -9.32 3.58 -12.58
C VAL A 141 -9.34 2.09 -12.27
N ALA A 142 -10.43 1.59 -11.66
CA ALA A 142 -10.56 0.17 -11.35
C ALA A 142 -10.51 -0.72 -12.59
N GLU A 143 -11.09 -0.29 -13.72
CA GLU A 143 -11.07 -1.08 -14.97
C GLU A 143 -9.67 -1.24 -15.58
N LEU A 144 -8.69 -0.43 -15.16
CA LEU A 144 -7.30 -0.57 -15.62
C LEU A 144 -6.65 -1.85 -15.09
N GLY A 145 -7.14 -2.43 -13.99
CA GLY A 145 -6.51 -3.59 -13.34
C GLY A 145 -5.11 -3.29 -12.78
N GLU A 146 -4.82 -2.01 -12.53
CA GLU A 146 -3.56 -1.52 -11.97
C GLU A 146 -3.78 -1.00 -10.55
N GLU A 147 -3.37 -1.77 -9.55
CA GLU A 147 -3.53 -1.46 -8.12
C GLU A 147 -2.89 -0.12 -7.74
N THR A 148 -1.70 0.17 -8.29
CA THR A 148 -1.01 1.45 -8.09
C THR A 148 -1.79 2.64 -8.60
N ALA A 149 -2.64 2.47 -9.62
CA ALA A 149 -3.46 3.57 -10.11
C ALA A 149 -4.56 3.91 -9.09
N VAL A 150 -5.19 2.88 -8.50
CA VAL A 150 -6.16 3.07 -7.41
C VAL A 150 -5.48 3.70 -6.19
N ASP A 151 -4.28 3.25 -5.83
CA ASP A 151 -3.52 3.84 -4.71
C ASP A 151 -3.21 5.33 -4.93
N VAL A 152 -2.82 5.73 -6.14
CA VAL A 152 -2.57 7.14 -6.47
C VAL A 152 -3.86 7.96 -6.37
N THR A 153 -4.97 7.46 -6.90
CA THR A 153 -6.28 8.13 -6.82
C THR A 153 -6.78 8.24 -5.38
N CYS A 154 -6.54 7.21 -4.55
CA CYS A 154 -6.90 7.19 -3.13
C CYS A 154 -5.87 7.87 -2.22
N ALA A 155 -4.74 8.37 -2.72
CA ALA A 155 -3.63 8.84 -1.88
C ALA A 155 -4.05 9.96 -0.90
N ALA A 156 -4.89 10.90 -1.34
CA ALA A 156 -5.40 11.97 -0.47
C ALA A 156 -6.32 11.45 0.63
N LEU A 157 -7.21 10.51 0.29
CA LEU A 157 -8.10 9.82 1.22
C LEU A 157 -7.29 9.01 2.25
N ASP A 158 -6.33 8.21 1.79
CA ASP A 158 -5.45 7.38 2.62
C ASP A 158 -4.60 8.27 3.56
N ARG A 159 -4.13 9.42 3.06
CA ARG A 159 -3.37 10.39 3.85
C ARG A 159 -4.22 11.03 4.94
N ALA A 160 -5.46 11.42 4.62
CA ALA A 160 -6.41 11.96 5.60
C ALA A 160 -6.80 10.92 6.65
N ALA A 161 -7.07 9.68 6.24
CA ALA A 161 -7.37 8.57 7.15
C ALA A 161 -6.18 8.28 8.08
N ARG A 162 -4.95 8.38 7.56
CA ARG A 162 -3.73 8.22 8.36
C ARG A 162 -3.57 9.33 9.40
N ALA A 163 -3.95 10.57 9.09
CA ALA A 163 -3.85 11.69 10.02
C ALA A 163 -4.77 11.53 11.25
N LEU A 164 -5.93 10.89 11.08
CA LEU A 164 -6.85 10.57 12.20
C LEU A 164 -6.20 9.65 13.27
N LEU A 165 -5.11 8.96 12.93
CA LEU A 165 -4.39 8.04 13.81
C LEU A 165 -3.21 8.68 14.55
N ASP A 166 -2.93 9.96 14.31
CA ASP A 166 -1.91 10.70 15.05
C ASP A 166 -2.38 10.90 16.51
N ASP A 167 -1.44 10.81 17.46
CA ASP A 167 -1.75 10.60 18.89
C ASP A 167 -2.66 11.69 19.50
N ASP A 168 -2.57 12.93 19.01
CA ASP A 168 -3.33 14.07 19.51
C ASP A 168 -4.85 13.97 19.24
N GLU A 169 -5.26 13.19 18.23
CA GLU A 169 -6.67 13.08 17.81
C GLU A 169 -7.36 11.78 18.24
N ARG A 170 -6.62 10.78 18.73
CA ARG A 170 -7.13 9.43 18.98
C ARG A 170 -8.30 9.37 19.97
N TRP A 171 -8.30 10.24 20.97
CA TRP A 171 -9.37 10.26 21.98
C TRP A 171 -10.70 10.79 21.41
N ARG A 172 -10.66 11.61 20.35
CA ARG A 172 -11.85 12.12 19.64
C ARG A 172 -12.31 11.21 18.51
N LEU A 173 -11.56 10.17 18.18
CA LEU A 173 -11.83 9.34 17.01
C LEU A 173 -13.19 8.65 17.07
N TRP A 174 -13.55 8.05 18.21
CA TRP A 174 -14.76 7.24 18.30
C TRP A 174 -16.06 8.04 18.17
N PRO A 175 -16.24 9.20 18.83
CA PRO A 175 -17.39 10.06 18.57
C PRO A 175 -17.52 10.50 17.10
N ARG A 176 -16.39 10.75 16.42
CA ARG A 176 -16.36 11.08 14.98
C ARG A 176 -16.80 9.89 14.12
N VAL A 177 -16.35 8.68 14.46
CA VAL A 177 -16.80 7.44 13.82
C VAL A 177 -18.31 7.25 13.99
N GLU A 178 -18.85 7.44 15.18
CA GLU A 178 -20.29 7.35 15.44
C GLU A 178 -21.08 8.35 14.58
N ALA A 179 -20.65 9.61 14.55
CA ALA A 179 -21.28 10.65 13.73
C ALA A 179 -21.23 10.32 12.23
N ALA A 180 -20.08 9.87 11.73
CA ALA A 180 -19.90 9.49 10.33
C ALA A 180 -20.77 8.29 9.95
N LEU A 181 -20.90 7.27 10.81
CA LEU A 181 -21.76 6.12 10.56
C LEU A 181 -23.25 6.48 10.64
N ALA A 182 -23.65 7.39 11.53
CA ALA A 182 -25.01 7.91 11.58
C ALA A 182 -25.37 8.63 10.26
N ALA A 183 -24.52 9.56 9.81
CA ALA A 183 -24.70 10.27 8.55
C ALA A 183 -24.73 9.31 7.34
N LEU A 184 -23.85 8.30 7.33
CA LEU A 184 -23.84 7.28 6.28
C LEU A 184 -25.11 6.41 6.28
N GLY A 185 -25.70 6.17 7.46
CA GLY A 185 -26.97 5.46 7.61
C GLY A 185 -28.19 6.26 7.14
N GLU A 186 -28.09 7.58 7.07
CA GLU A 186 -29.13 8.49 6.57
C GLU A 186 -28.99 8.80 5.06
N ALA A 187 -27.88 8.40 4.45
CA ALA A 187 -27.61 8.66 3.03
C ALA A 187 -28.64 7.97 2.12
N ALA A 188 -28.97 8.63 0.99
CA ALA A 188 -29.89 8.08 -0.01
C ALA A 188 -29.36 6.78 -0.66
N ASP A 189 -28.04 6.65 -0.75
CA ASP A 189 -27.38 5.46 -1.29
C ASP A 189 -27.57 4.24 -0.38
N ARG A 190 -28.11 3.16 -0.95
CA ARG A 190 -28.29 1.89 -0.26
C ARG A 190 -26.97 1.28 0.17
N ARG A 191 -25.90 1.39 -0.64
CA ARG A 191 -24.60 0.79 -0.29
C ARG A 191 -24.01 1.47 0.93
N GLY A 192 -24.09 2.80 1.01
CA GLY A 192 -23.75 3.57 2.21
C GLY A 192 -24.48 3.04 3.46
N ARG A 193 -25.81 2.90 3.38
CA ARG A 193 -26.61 2.38 4.52
C ARG A 193 -26.23 0.96 4.95
N ASP A 194 -26.01 0.07 3.99
CA ASP A 194 -25.57 -1.31 4.26
C ASP A 194 -24.17 -1.33 4.92
N ALA A 195 -23.27 -0.43 4.47
CA ALA A 195 -21.96 -0.25 5.10
C ALA A 195 -22.08 0.30 6.53
N ALA A 196 -22.95 1.28 6.77
CA ALA A 196 -23.20 1.83 8.10
C ALA A 196 -23.74 0.77 9.07
N LEU A 197 -24.67 -0.08 8.62
CA LEU A 197 -25.18 -1.21 9.41
C LEU A 197 -24.08 -2.22 9.75
N THR A 198 -23.25 -2.56 8.76
CA THR A 198 -22.14 -3.51 8.92
C THR A 198 -21.11 -2.98 9.92
N LEU A 199 -20.62 -1.76 9.69
CA LEU A 199 -19.62 -1.12 10.55
C LEU A 199 -20.17 -0.81 11.94
N GLY A 200 -21.45 -0.44 12.06
CA GLY A 200 -22.08 -0.20 13.37
C GLY A 200 -22.11 -1.45 14.25
N ARG A 201 -22.21 -2.66 13.67
CA ARG A 201 -22.08 -3.93 14.41
C ARG A 201 -20.65 -4.13 14.92
N GLU A 202 -19.66 -3.88 14.07
CA GLU A 202 -18.24 -3.99 14.42
C GLU A 202 -17.83 -2.96 15.49
N LEU A 203 -18.39 -1.75 15.46
CA LEU A 203 -18.11 -0.67 16.42
C LEU A 203 -18.46 -1.08 17.85
N ARG A 204 -19.53 -1.87 18.01
CA ARG A 204 -19.95 -2.39 19.31
C ARG A 204 -19.07 -3.55 19.81
N SER A 205 -18.15 -4.04 19.00
CA SER A 205 -17.17 -5.06 19.42
C SER A 205 -15.98 -4.42 20.15
N THR A 206 -15.40 -5.12 21.13
CA THR A 206 -14.24 -4.63 21.91
C THR A 206 -12.90 -4.68 21.15
N SER A 207 -12.89 -5.19 19.91
CA SER A 207 -11.66 -5.55 19.19
C SER A 207 -10.94 -4.37 18.50
N LEU A 208 -11.65 -3.28 18.21
CA LEU A 208 -11.19 -2.24 17.28
C LEU A 208 -10.00 -1.41 17.79
N ARG A 209 -9.87 -1.23 19.11
CA ARG A 209 -8.76 -0.44 19.67
C ARG A 209 -7.41 -1.08 19.38
N SER A 210 -7.34 -2.42 19.43
CA SER A 210 -6.12 -3.17 19.12
C SER A 210 -5.75 -3.10 17.63
N ALA A 211 -6.73 -2.82 16.76
CA ALA A 211 -6.56 -2.78 15.32
C ALA A 211 -5.87 -1.52 14.82
N LEU A 212 -5.98 -0.39 15.54
CA LEU A 212 -5.51 0.93 15.08
C LEU A 212 -4.01 0.95 14.76
N VAL A 213 -3.19 0.24 15.53
CA VAL A 213 -1.74 0.11 15.27
C VAL A 213 -1.50 -0.62 13.96
N GLY A 214 -2.22 -1.72 13.71
CA GLY A 214 -2.16 -2.43 12.44
C GLY A 214 -2.62 -1.60 11.25
N VAL A 215 -3.72 -0.85 11.41
CA VAL A 215 -4.23 0.08 10.39
C VAL A 215 -3.22 1.18 10.09
N ARG A 216 -2.56 1.73 11.12
CA ARG A 216 -1.46 2.70 10.94
C ARG A 216 -0.34 2.11 10.08
N HIS A 217 0.09 0.87 10.36
CA HIS A 217 1.12 0.20 9.57
C HIS A 217 0.70 0.03 8.10
N ILE A 218 -0.56 -0.35 7.85
CA ILE A 218 -1.12 -0.52 6.51
C ILE A 218 -1.06 0.81 5.73
N LEU A 219 -1.55 1.89 6.34
CA LEU A 219 -1.57 3.21 5.71
C LEU A 219 -0.16 3.76 5.50
N ASP A 220 0.75 3.57 6.46
CA ASP A 220 2.15 3.95 6.27
C ASP A 220 2.76 3.17 5.09
N ALA A 221 2.51 1.87 4.97
CA ALA A 221 3.07 1.05 3.90
C ALA A 221 2.59 1.45 2.50
N VAL A 222 1.31 1.79 2.33
CA VAL A 222 0.79 2.23 1.02
C VAL A 222 1.27 3.64 0.69
N LEU A 223 1.33 4.54 1.68
CA LEU A 223 1.68 5.95 1.46
C LEU A 223 3.18 6.16 1.19
N VAL A 224 4.09 5.31 1.69
CA VAL A 224 5.53 5.46 1.42
C VAL A 224 5.92 5.05 0.00
N GLU A 225 5.13 4.20 -0.65
CA GLU A 225 5.48 3.59 -1.94
C GLU A 225 5.74 4.62 -3.05
N PRO A 226 4.90 5.67 -3.25
CA PRO A 226 5.15 6.69 -4.26
C PRO A 226 6.45 7.49 -4.06
N PHE A 227 6.99 7.51 -2.83
CA PHE A 227 8.20 8.26 -2.48
C PHE A 227 9.45 7.38 -2.42
N ASP A 228 9.36 6.12 -2.86
CA ASP A 228 10.39 5.09 -2.68
C ASP A 228 10.86 5.00 -1.22
N GLY A 229 9.94 5.21 -0.26
CA GLY A 229 10.22 5.15 1.18
C GLY A 229 10.29 3.73 1.72
N SER A 230 10.66 3.60 2.99
CA SER A 230 10.78 2.31 3.67
C SER A 230 9.48 1.95 4.40
N PRO A 231 8.72 0.92 3.96
CA PRO A 231 7.49 0.54 4.64
C PRO A 231 7.76 -0.14 5.99
N PRO A 232 6.77 -0.19 6.89
CA PRO A 232 6.85 -1.01 8.09
C PRO A 232 7.32 -2.44 7.82
N GLY A 233 8.29 -2.89 8.60
CA GLY A 233 8.97 -4.17 8.47
C GLY A 233 10.26 -4.09 7.65
N ALA A 234 10.54 -2.96 6.98
CA ALA A 234 11.78 -2.80 6.23
C ALA A 234 12.99 -2.87 7.16
N ARG A 235 14.03 -3.56 6.70
CA ARG A 235 15.31 -3.68 7.40
C ARG A 235 16.21 -2.52 7.00
N ILE A 236 16.78 -1.87 8.00
CA ILE A 236 17.66 -0.72 7.83
C ILE A 236 18.87 -0.87 8.74
N ARG A 237 19.93 -0.14 8.45
CA ARG A 237 21.12 -0.04 9.29
C ARG A 237 21.30 1.40 9.75
N LEU A 238 21.40 1.60 11.05
CA LEU A 238 21.60 2.90 11.68
C LEU A 238 22.79 2.80 12.64
N ASP A 239 23.80 3.65 12.47
CA ASP A 239 25.02 3.65 13.27
C ASP A 239 25.69 2.26 13.35
N GLY A 240 25.71 1.53 12.23
CA GLY A 240 26.26 0.17 12.15
C GLY A 240 25.40 -0.93 12.80
N ARG A 241 24.21 -0.60 13.31
CA ARG A 241 23.28 -1.56 13.92
C ARG A 241 22.07 -1.78 13.03
N ASP A 242 21.66 -3.04 12.90
CA ASP A 242 20.45 -3.38 12.15
C ASP A 242 19.20 -3.04 12.96
N GLY A 243 18.12 -2.74 12.25
CA GLY A 243 16.83 -2.45 12.85
C GLY A 243 15.68 -2.66 11.87
N THR A 244 14.47 -2.52 12.41
CA THR A 244 13.22 -2.64 11.67
C THR A 244 12.45 -1.33 11.72
N VAL A 245 11.99 -0.85 10.56
CA VAL A 245 11.02 0.25 10.48
C VAL A 245 9.68 -0.23 11.04
N LEU A 246 9.11 0.49 11.99
CA LEU A 246 7.80 0.20 12.58
C LEU A 246 6.70 1.07 11.97
N GLY A 247 7.03 2.31 11.60
CA GLY A 247 6.07 3.28 11.09
C GLY A 247 6.76 4.47 10.45
N ALA A 248 5.97 5.29 9.76
CA ALA A 248 6.41 6.53 9.16
C ALA A 248 5.81 7.74 9.89
N ARG A 249 6.60 8.81 9.95
CA ARG A 249 6.16 10.14 10.37
C ARG A 249 5.98 11.02 9.17
N TRP A 250 4.92 11.81 9.19
CA TRP A 250 4.48 12.53 8.01
C TRP A 250 4.23 14.00 8.34
N ALA A 251 4.68 14.90 7.48
CA ALA A 251 4.14 16.26 7.42
C ALA A 251 2.74 16.23 6.79
N ARG A 252 2.00 17.34 6.85
CA ARG A 252 0.64 17.44 6.28
C ARG A 252 0.56 16.98 4.83
N THR A 253 1.58 17.27 4.02
CA THR A 253 1.69 16.85 2.62
C THR A 253 3.10 16.38 2.31
N GLY A 254 3.26 15.66 1.20
CA GLY A 254 4.57 15.23 0.69
C GLY A 254 5.09 13.92 1.32
N PRO A 255 6.41 13.67 1.20
CA PRO A 255 7.03 12.43 1.66
C PRO A 255 7.06 12.31 3.20
N PRO A 256 7.41 11.13 3.74
CA PRO A 256 7.71 10.99 5.16
C PRO A 256 8.80 11.98 5.61
N VAL A 257 8.64 12.56 6.79
CA VAL A 257 9.66 13.41 7.43
C VAL A 257 10.59 12.60 8.34
N GLY A 258 10.21 11.37 8.68
CA GLY A 258 11.02 10.48 9.50
C GLY A 258 10.37 9.13 9.68
N TYR A 259 11.05 8.27 10.42
CA TYR A 259 10.63 6.89 10.65
C TYR A 259 10.75 6.52 12.12
N GLU A 260 9.83 5.66 12.57
CA GLU A 260 9.93 4.97 13.85
C GLU A 260 10.66 3.66 13.61
N VAL A 261 11.78 3.46 14.32
CA VAL A 261 12.70 2.35 14.11
C VAL A 261 12.95 1.64 15.43
N ARG A 262 12.93 0.32 15.44
CA ARG A 262 13.45 -0.48 16.56
C ARG A 262 14.73 -1.18 16.13
N LEU A 263 15.82 -0.87 16.80
CA LEU A 263 17.11 -1.53 16.58
C LEU A 263 17.10 -2.94 17.18
N ASP A 264 17.84 -3.85 16.55
CA ASP A 264 17.97 -5.22 17.02
C ASP A 264 18.67 -5.28 18.38
N GLY A 265 18.17 -6.17 19.24
CA GLY A 265 18.59 -6.32 20.63
C GLY A 265 18.14 -5.18 21.54
N GLY A 266 17.36 -4.22 21.05
CA GLY A 266 16.80 -3.11 21.84
C GLY A 266 15.27 -3.10 21.82
N ASN A 267 14.66 -2.63 22.91
CA ASN A 267 13.20 -2.47 23.00
C ASN A 267 12.73 -1.04 22.67
N ALA A 268 13.63 -0.06 22.75
CA ALA A 268 13.32 1.35 22.53
C ALA A 268 13.02 1.63 21.05
N VAL A 269 11.96 2.40 20.81
CA VAL A 269 11.67 2.99 19.50
C VAL A 269 12.49 4.26 19.36
N ARG A 270 13.23 4.39 18.27
CA ARG A 270 13.95 5.60 17.86
C ARG A 270 13.19 6.30 16.76
N ILE A 271 13.21 7.63 16.79
CA ILE A 271 12.71 8.45 15.70
C ILE A 271 13.94 8.92 14.93
N VAL A 272 13.95 8.62 13.64
CA VAL A 272 15.07 8.93 12.75
C VAL A 272 14.56 9.86 11.65
N SER A 273 15.32 10.91 11.33
CA SER A 273 14.99 11.75 10.17
C SER A 273 15.03 10.91 8.90
N ARG A 274 14.26 11.28 7.89
CA ARG A 274 14.38 10.64 6.58
C ARG A 274 15.81 10.77 6.03
N ASP A 275 16.47 11.89 6.29
CA ASP A 275 17.78 12.20 5.74
C ASP A 275 18.93 11.43 6.42
N ASP A 276 18.70 10.94 7.65
CA ASP A 276 19.69 10.19 8.44
C ASP A 276 19.67 8.69 8.12
N LEU A 277 18.74 8.24 7.29
CA LEU A 277 18.66 6.84 6.90
C LEU A 277 19.63 6.56 5.76
N ASP A 278 20.75 5.90 6.10
CA ASP A 278 21.48 5.10 5.13
C ASP A 278 20.58 3.93 4.71
N LEU A 279 19.80 4.17 3.66
CA LEU A 279 18.89 3.20 3.03
C LEU A 279 19.67 2.14 2.25
N THR A 280 20.72 1.58 2.86
CA THR A 280 21.35 0.37 2.37
C THR A 280 20.48 -0.79 2.85
N PRO A 281 19.76 -1.48 1.94
CA PRO A 281 19.07 -2.70 2.33
C PRO A 281 20.15 -3.70 2.77
N VAL A 282 20.01 -4.19 4.01
CA VAL A 282 20.82 -5.32 4.50
C VAL A 282 20.41 -6.58 3.76
#